data_AF-A0AAQ6AC99-F1
#
_entry.id   AF-A0AAQ6AC99-F1
#
_cell.length_a   1.000
_cell.length_b   1.000
_cell.length_c   1.000
_cell.angle_alpha   90.00
_cell.angle_beta   90.00
_cell.angle_gamma   90.00
#
_symmetry.space_group_name_H-M   'P 1'
#
loop_
_entity.id
_entity.type
_entity.pdbx_description
1 polymer ?
#
loop_
_entity_poly.entity_id
_entity_poly.type
_entity_poly.pdbx_seq_one_letter_code
_entity_poly.pdbx_strand_id
1 'polypeptide(L)'
;MEGEFLKGNSQEVSGPDNSLVKKKIQLLDRGQWANKLEFLLAVAGTLVGLGNLWRFPYLCYKNGGGAFLIPYVLFLLACGIPMFLLETAMGQYTSQGCITCWRHFCPLFEGIGYATQVVIAYAAVSYIVIQAWAFFYLFSSFSAEVPWASCRNAWNTADAAFFSRA
;
A
#
# COMPACT_ATOMS: atom_id res chain seq x y z
N MET A 1 25.60 -15.58 -24.22
CA MET A 1 25.68 -16.37 -25.47
C MET A 1 24.36 -17.14 -25.65
N GLU A 2 23.22 -16.43 -25.60
CA GLU A 2 21.85 -17.00 -25.68
C GLU A 2 20.93 -16.17 -26.60
N GLY A 3 21.51 -15.24 -27.38
CA GLY A 3 20.74 -14.26 -28.17
C GLY A 3 20.45 -14.65 -29.62
N GLU A 4 20.91 -15.81 -30.09
CA GLU A 4 20.81 -16.18 -31.52
C GLU A 4 19.76 -17.25 -31.85
N PHE A 5 19.10 -17.85 -30.86
CA PHE A 5 18.18 -18.97 -31.11
C PHE A 5 16.75 -18.55 -31.53
N LEU A 6 16.43 -17.25 -31.50
CA LEU A 6 15.07 -16.75 -31.80
C LEU A 6 14.93 -16.10 -33.19
N LYS A 7 15.91 -16.25 -34.09
CA LYS A 7 15.90 -15.61 -35.42
C LYS A 7 15.57 -16.54 -36.59
N GLY A 8 15.10 -17.76 -36.33
CA GLY A 8 14.81 -18.76 -37.36
C GLY A 8 13.40 -19.33 -37.27
N ASN A 9 12.40 -18.58 -37.74
CA ASN A 9 11.25 -19.05 -38.53
C ASN A 9 10.11 -18.02 -38.52
N SER A 10 10.21 -17.04 -39.42
CA SER A 10 9.04 -16.35 -39.96
C SER A 10 8.45 -17.20 -41.09
N GLN A 11 7.71 -18.26 -40.74
CA GLN A 11 6.69 -18.82 -41.63
C GLN A 11 5.33 -18.49 -41.03
N GLU A 12 4.54 -17.72 -41.77
CA GLU A 12 3.13 -17.45 -41.46
C GLU A 12 2.34 -18.76 -41.41
N VAL A 13 2.08 -19.25 -40.20
CA VAL A 13 1.07 -20.31 -39.97
C VAL A 13 -0.26 -19.61 -39.68
N SER A 14 -1.10 -19.51 -40.71
CA SER A 14 -2.48 -19.04 -40.62
C SER A 14 -3.37 -20.12 -39.96
N GLY A 15 -3.53 -20.06 -38.65
CA GLY A 15 -4.42 -20.93 -37.89
C GLY A 15 -5.01 -20.26 -36.64
N PRO A 16 -6.12 -20.78 -36.08
CA PRO A 16 -6.83 -20.21 -34.92
C PRO A 16 -5.98 -20.10 -33.63
N ASP A 17 -4.81 -20.73 -33.63
CA ASP A 17 -3.78 -20.72 -32.57
C ASP A 17 -3.12 -19.34 -32.36
N ASN A 18 -3.10 -18.47 -33.38
CA ASN A 18 -2.53 -17.12 -33.26
C ASN A 18 -3.24 -16.27 -32.20
N SER A 19 -4.54 -16.51 -31.95
CA SER A 19 -5.30 -15.82 -30.92
C SER A 19 -4.89 -16.23 -29.50
N LEU A 20 -4.60 -17.52 -29.29
CA LEU A 20 -4.19 -18.09 -28.01
C LEU A 20 -2.74 -17.76 -27.68
N VAL A 21 -1.85 -17.81 -28.67
CA VAL A 21 -0.46 -17.37 -28.54
C VAL A 21 -0.39 -15.87 -28.26
N LYS A 22 -1.17 -15.04 -28.97
CA LYS A 22 -1.25 -13.60 -28.71
C LYS A 22 -1.84 -13.28 -27.33
N LYS A 23 -2.84 -14.05 -26.87
CA LYS A 23 -3.38 -13.95 -25.50
C LYS A 23 -2.34 -14.37 -24.46
N LYS A 24 -1.59 -15.46 -24.69
CA LYS A 24 -0.50 -15.90 -23.82
C LYS A 24 0.60 -14.84 -23.75
N ILE A 25 1.01 -14.26 -24.87
CA ILE A 25 2.01 -13.19 -24.90
C ILE A 25 1.50 -11.95 -24.16
N GLN A 26 0.23 -11.56 -24.33
CA GLN A 26 -0.36 -10.45 -23.56
C GLN A 26 -0.52 -10.75 -22.06
N LEU A 27 -0.75 -12.01 -21.68
CA LEU A 27 -0.81 -12.42 -20.27
C LEU A 27 0.58 -12.51 -19.63
N LEU A 28 1.62 -12.77 -20.43
CA LEU A 28 3.02 -12.79 -20.01
C LEU A 28 3.64 -11.39 -20.01
N ASP A 29 3.11 -10.47 -20.82
CA ASP A 29 3.53 -9.07 -20.85
C ASP A 29 3.00 -8.33 -19.63
N ARG A 30 3.91 -7.71 -18.87
CA ARG A 30 3.54 -7.04 -17.63
C ARG A 30 2.87 -5.72 -17.97
N GLY A 31 1.64 -5.54 -17.46
CA GLY A 31 0.89 -4.30 -17.63
C GLY A 31 1.73 -3.08 -17.22
N GLN A 32 1.94 -2.17 -18.16
CA GLN A 32 2.57 -0.87 -17.93
C GLN A 32 1.52 0.14 -17.47
N TRP A 33 1.94 1.11 -16.66
CA TRP A 33 1.08 2.24 -16.29
C TRP A 33 0.76 3.07 -17.54
N ALA A 34 -0.52 3.43 -17.72
CA ALA A 34 -0.93 4.23 -18.87
C ALA A 34 -0.37 5.66 -18.77
N ASN A 35 -0.28 6.19 -17.54
CA ASN A 35 0.25 7.52 -17.27
C ASN A 35 1.19 7.57 -16.06
N LYS A 36 2.17 8.48 -16.10
CA LYS A 36 3.06 8.77 -14.95
C LYS A 36 2.31 9.29 -13.73
N LEU A 37 1.19 9.99 -13.94
CA LEU A 37 0.33 10.48 -12.86
C LEU A 37 -0.36 9.33 -12.14
N GLU A 38 -0.86 8.30 -12.85
CA GLU A 38 -1.47 7.13 -12.20
C GLU A 38 -0.48 6.44 -11.26
N PHE A 39 0.78 6.30 -11.69
CA PHE A 39 1.85 5.80 -10.84
C PHE A 39 2.08 6.69 -9.62
N LEU A 40 2.17 8.01 -9.81
CA LEU A 40 2.40 8.95 -8.69
C LEU A 40 1.23 8.95 -7.69
N LEU A 41 -0.01 8.91 -8.17
CA LEU A 41 -1.20 8.83 -7.32
C LEU A 41 -1.26 7.50 -6.56
N ALA A 42 -0.92 6.39 -7.21
CA ALA A 42 -0.85 5.08 -6.55
C ALA A 42 0.19 5.08 -5.42
N VAL A 43 1.38 5.62 -5.68
CA VAL A 43 2.44 5.78 -4.68
C VAL A 43 2.03 6.74 -3.56
N ALA A 44 1.44 7.88 -3.88
CA ALA A 44 0.98 8.83 -2.87
C ALA A 44 -0.09 8.19 -1.96
N GLY A 45 -0.99 7.40 -2.53
CA GLY A 45 -2.02 6.66 -1.78
C GLY A 45 -1.43 5.59 -0.85
N THR A 46 -0.31 4.95 -1.19
CA THR A 46 0.36 4.01 -0.29
C THR A 46 1.18 4.70 0.80
N LEU A 47 1.70 5.90 0.54
CA LEU A 47 2.44 6.70 1.53
C LEU A 47 1.53 7.39 2.55
N VAL A 48 0.33 7.82 2.14
CA VAL A 48 -0.64 8.52 3.00
C VAL A 48 -1.64 7.53 3.60
N GLY A 49 -1.34 6.99 4.78
CA GLY A 49 -2.22 6.06 5.51
C GLY A 49 -2.91 6.65 6.74
N LEU A 50 -3.97 5.99 7.23
CA LEU A 50 -4.65 6.36 8.50
C LEU A 50 -3.68 6.46 9.68
N GLY A 51 -2.61 5.66 9.68
CA GLY A 51 -1.57 5.70 10.69
C GLY A 51 -0.89 7.07 10.81
N ASN A 52 -0.72 7.79 9.70
CA ASN A 52 -0.14 9.14 9.71
C ASN A 52 -1.09 10.15 10.35
N LEU A 53 -2.41 9.97 10.27
CA LEU A 53 -3.39 10.92 10.80
C LEU A 53 -3.46 10.93 12.32
N TRP A 54 -3.38 9.78 12.99
CA TRP A 54 -3.46 9.73 14.46
C TRP A 54 -2.09 9.63 15.14
N ARG A 55 -1.11 8.95 14.51
CA ARG A 55 0.13 8.59 15.21
C ARG A 55 1.08 9.76 15.23
N PHE A 56 1.14 10.51 14.12
CA PHE A 56 2.01 11.67 14.01
C PHE A 56 1.62 12.76 15.01
N PRO A 57 0.34 13.20 15.12
CA PRO A 57 -0.04 14.18 16.13
C PRO A 57 0.19 13.69 17.57
N TYR A 58 -0.14 12.42 17.84
CA TYR A 58 0.07 11.83 19.16
C TYR A 58 1.55 11.83 19.57
N LEU A 59 2.45 11.48 18.64
CA LEU A 59 3.88 11.40 18.90
C LEU A 59 4.51 12.80 19.02
N CYS A 60 4.05 13.76 18.21
CA CYS A 60 4.44 15.16 18.35
C CYS A 60 4.02 15.70 19.73
N TYR A 61 2.77 15.47 20.15
CA TYR A 61 2.28 15.97 21.44
C TYR A 61 3.11 15.43 22.62
N LYS A 62 3.42 14.12 22.63
CA LYS A 62 4.18 13.50 23.71
C LYS A 62 5.65 13.93 23.76
N ASN A 63 6.27 14.22 22.60
CA ASN A 63 7.71 14.45 22.48
C ASN A 63 8.08 15.95 22.39
N GLY A 64 7.30 16.83 23.01
CA GLY A 64 7.62 18.27 23.06
C GLY A 64 7.06 19.09 21.89
N GLY A 65 5.98 18.63 21.26
CA GLY A 65 5.24 19.36 20.23
C GLY A 65 6.06 19.58 18.97
N GLY A 66 6.20 20.85 18.58
CA GLY A 66 6.88 21.26 17.34
C GLY A 66 8.38 20.97 17.32
N ALA A 67 9.05 20.83 18.47
CA ALA A 67 10.49 20.51 18.50
C ALA A 67 10.79 19.10 17.95
N PHE A 68 9.82 18.17 18.02
CA PHE A 68 9.94 16.83 17.47
C PHE A 68 10.01 16.80 15.92
N LEU A 69 9.56 17.86 15.25
CA LEU A 69 9.63 17.92 13.78
C LEU A 69 11.07 17.97 13.26
N ILE A 70 12.00 18.60 13.98
CA ILE A 70 13.38 18.79 13.53
C ILE A 70 14.09 17.43 13.33
N PRO A 71 14.19 16.54 14.35
CA PRO A 71 14.76 15.23 14.14
C PRO A 71 13.93 14.39 13.16
N TYR A 72 12.60 14.50 13.18
CA TYR A 72 11.73 13.77 12.27
C TYR A 72 12.03 14.06 10.79
N VAL A 73 12.14 15.33 10.41
CA VAL A 73 12.47 15.74 9.03
C VAL A 73 13.89 15.32 8.67
N LEU A 74 14.85 15.44 9.59
CA LEU A 74 16.24 15.00 9.33
C LEU A 74 16.31 13.50 9.03
N PHE A 75 15.66 12.65 9.82
CA PHE A 75 15.61 11.21 9.55
C PHE A 75 14.81 10.88 8.28
N LEU A 76 13.75 11.64 7.99
CA LEU A 76 12.97 11.47 6.77
C LEU A 76 13.81 11.79 5.52
N LEU A 77 14.59 12.87 5.53
CA LEU A 77 15.46 13.23 4.41
C LEU A 77 16.69 12.31 4.31
N ALA A 78 17.29 11.93 5.44
CA ALA A 78 18.53 11.14 5.47
C ALA A 78 18.32 9.63 5.24
N CYS A 79 17.20 9.07 5.72
CA CYS A 79 16.92 7.63 5.63
C CYS A 79 15.61 7.32 4.90
N GLY A 80 14.55 8.10 5.14
CA GLY A 80 13.23 7.85 4.54
C GLY A 80 13.24 7.96 3.01
N ILE A 81 13.66 9.11 2.48
CA ILE A 81 13.71 9.36 1.03
C ILE A 81 14.67 8.39 0.34
N PRO A 82 15.93 8.18 0.81
CA PRO A 82 16.84 7.24 0.15
C PRO A 82 16.30 5.80 0.14
N MET A 83 15.69 5.33 1.24
CA MET A 83 15.08 3.99 1.28
C MET A 83 13.92 3.87 0.29
N PHE A 84 13.05 4.88 0.22
CA PHE A 84 11.93 4.90 -0.71
C PHE A 84 12.37 4.90 -2.18
N LEU A 85 13.39 5.71 -2.51
CA LEU A 85 13.98 5.74 -3.85
C LEU A 85 14.66 4.43 -4.20
N LEU A 86 15.38 3.81 -3.25
CA LEU A 86 16.01 2.51 -3.45
C LEU A 86 14.97 1.43 -3.77
N GLU A 87 13.91 1.32 -2.96
CA GLU A 87 12.84 0.35 -3.18
C GLU A 87 12.17 0.55 -4.56
N THR A 88 11.87 1.79 -4.90
CA THR A 88 11.23 2.13 -6.17
C THR A 88 12.15 1.85 -7.36
N ALA A 89 13.44 2.21 -7.27
CA ALA A 89 14.42 1.96 -8.32
C ALA A 89 14.66 0.46 -8.52
N MET A 90 14.74 -0.33 -7.45
CA MET A 90 14.84 -1.79 -7.52
C MET A 90 13.59 -2.41 -8.16
N GLY A 91 12.39 -1.94 -7.79
CA GLY A 91 11.13 -2.41 -8.37
C GLY A 91 11.00 -2.11 -9.87
N GLN A 92 11.49 -0.94 -10.31
CA GLN A 92 11.52 -0.56 -11.72
C GLN A 92 12.60 -1.33 -12.51
N TYR A 93 13.79 -1.50 -11.93
CA TYR A 93 14.90 -2.20 -12.58
C TYR A 93 14.59 -3.69 -12.81
N THR A 94 14.17 -4.40 -11.77
CA THR A 94 13.91 -5.85 -11.89
C THR A 94 12.59 -6.12 -12.60
N SER A 95 11.65 -5.17 -12.59
CA SER A 95 10.31 -5.33 -13.18
C SER A 95 9.60 -6.62 -12.73
N GLN A 96 9.92 -7.11 -11.54
CA GLN A 96 9.40 -8.33 -10.93
C GLN A 96 8.81 -8.03 -9.55
N GLY A 97 7.98 -8.92 -9.02
CA GLY A 97 7.42 -8.78 -7.67
C GLY A 97 8.49 -8.91 -6.58
N CYS A 98 8.19 -8.44 -5.36
CA CYS A 98 9.16 -8.39 -4.25
C CYS A 98 9.83 -9.76 -3.99
N ILE A 99 9.08 -10.87 -4.05
CA ILE A 99 9.61 -12.23 -3.83
C ILE A 99 10.62 -12.63 -4.93
N THR A 100 10.23 -12.47 -6.19
CA THR A 100 11.07 -12.85 -7.34
C THR A 100 12.27 -11.92 -7.49
N CYS A 101 12.15 -10.66 -7.07
CA CYS A 101 13.24 -9.69 -7.05
C CYS A 101 14.40 -10.13 -6.15
N TRP A 102 14.11 -10.58 -4.93
CA TRP A 102 15.14 -11.12 -4.03
C TRP A 102 15.85 -12.34 -4.61
N ARG A 103 15.12 -13.19 -5.35
CA ARG A 103 15.69 -14.38 -6.01
C ARG A 103 16.69 -14.02 -7.13
N HIS A 104 16.49 -12.90 -7.83
CA HIS A 104 17.39 -12.43 -8.89
C HIS A 104 18.66 -11.78 -8.33
N PHE A 105 18.58 -11.07 -7.20
CA PHE A 105 19.75 -10.44 -6.57
C PHE A 105 20.56 -11.44 -5.74
N CYS A 106 19.92 -12.15 -4.82
CA CYS A 106 20.55 -13.07 -3.88
C CYS A 106 19.54 -14.13 -3.43
N PRO A 107 19.59 -15.36 -3.96
CA PRO A 107 18.63 -16.41 -3.60
C PRO A 107 18.63 -16.77 -2.11
N LEU A 108 19.72 -16.48 -1.38
CA LEU A 108 19.79 -16.65 0.07
C LEU A 108 18.81 -15.73 0.85
N PHE A 109 18.47 -14.56 0.30
CA PHE A 109 17.55 -13.60 0.91
C PHE A 109 16.11 -13.76 0.43
N GLU A 110 15.77 -14.86 -0.27
CA GLU A 110 14.40 -15.17 -0.71
C GLU A 110 13.40 -15.19 0.47
N GLY A 111 13.85 -15.57 1.68
CA GLY A 111 13.04 -15.53 2.90
C GLY A 111 12.53 -14.13 3.27
N ILE A 112 13.24 -13.05 2.90
CA ILE A 112 12.81 -11.67 3.16
C ILE A 112 11.54 -11.35 2.35
N GLY A 113 11.46 -11.83 1.10
CA GLY A 113 10.28 -11.66 0.26
C GLY A 113 9.03 -12.33 0.85
N TYR A 114 9.18 -13.55 1.38
CA TYR A 114 8.07 -14.24 2.03
C TYR A 114 7.69 -13.60 3.36
N ALA A 115 8.66 -13.20 4.18
CA ALA A 115 8.40 -12.55 5.46
C ALA A 115 7.66 -11.22 5.29
N THR A 116 8.10 -10.38 4.34
CA THR A 116 7.41 -9.12 4.02
C THR A 116 5.99 -9.35 3.54
N GLN A 117 5.75 -10.38 2.72
CA GLN A 117 4.39 -10.70 2.26
C GLN A 117 3.45 -11.13 3.39
N VAL A 118 3.94 -11.91 4.36
CA VAL A 118 3.16 -12.31 5.55
C VAL A 118 2.82 -11.09 6.41
N VAL A 119 3.79 -10.19 6.63
CA VAL A 119 3.56 -8.94 7.38
C VAL A 119 2.52 -8.06 6.69
N ILE A 120 2.61 -7.91 5.36
CA ILE A 120 1.63 -7.14 4.58
C ILE A 120 0.25 -7.78 4.67
N ALA A 121 0.14 -9.10 4.58
CA ALA A 121 -1.14 -9.81 4.71
C ALA A 121 -1.79 -9.57 6.09
N TYR A 122 -1.02 -9.67 7.17
CA TYR A 122 -1.50 -9.39 8.51
C TYR A 122 -1.94 -7.92 8.68
N ALA A 123 -1.13 -6.99 8.18
CA ALA A 123 -1.46 -5.57 8.18
C ALA A 123 -2.74 -5.28 7.38
N ALA A 124 -2.92 -5.90 6.21
CA ALA A 124 -4.10 -5.73 5.38
C ALA A 124 -5.38 -6.17 6.10
N VAL A 125 -5.37 -7.32 6.79
CA VAL A 125 -6.53 -7.81 7.54
C VAL A 125 -6.93 -6.81 8.64
N SER A 126 -5.97 -6.37 9.45
CA SER A 126 -6.25 -5.39 10.51
C SER A 126 -6.72 -4.03 9.96
N TYR A 127 -6.17 -3.60 8.82
CA TYR A 127 -6.53 -2.33 8.19
C TYR A 127 -7.95 -2.35 7.61
N ILE A 128 -8.37 -3.45 6.99
CA ILE A 128 -9.72 -3.62 6.45
C ILE A 128 -10.77 -3.52 7.58
N VAL A 129 -10.51 -4.09 8.76
CA VAL A 129 -11.43 -3.99 9.91
C VAL A 129 -11.62 -2.54 10.34
N ILE A 130 -10.53 -1.77 10.45
CA ILE A 130 -10.58 -0.35 10.81
C ILE A 130 -11.33 0.45 9.73
N GLN A 131 -11.07 0.15 8.46
CA GLN A 131 -11.76 0.81 7.35
C GLN A 131 -13.27 0.50 7.35
N ALA A 132 -13.65 -0.75 7.66
CA ALA A 132 -15.05 -1.14 7.81
C ALA A 132 -15.75 -0.38 8.94
N TRP A 133 -15.08 -0.22 10.09
CA TRP A 133 -15.61 0.63 11.18
C TRP A 133 -15.72 2.09 10.75
N ALA A 134 -14.72 2.65 10.07
CA ALA A 134 -14.78 4.01 9.56
C ALA A 134 -15.97 4.22 8.61
N PHE A 135 -16.24 3.27 7.70
CA PHE A 135 -17.43 3.31 6.85
C PHE A 135 -18.73 3.17 7.64
N PHE A 136 -18.78 2.29 8.64
CA PHE A 136 -19.95 2.15 9.52
C PHE A 136 -20.27 3.49 10.22
N TYR A 137 -19.28 4.13 10.85
CA TYR A 137 -19.44 5.44 11.48
C TYR A 137 -19.77 6.55 10.47
N LEU A 138 -19.22 6.49 9.25
CA LEU A 138 -19.56 7.43 8.18
C LEU A 138 -21.05 7.35 7.83
N PHE A 139 -21.58 6.14 7.60
CA PHE A 139 -22.98 5.96 7.28
C PHE A 139 -23.90 6.31 8.46
N SER A 140 -23.51 5.99 9.69
CA SER A 140 -24.24 6.40 10.90
C SER A 140 -24.19 7.92 11.16
N SER A 141 -23.30 8.66 10.49
CA SER A 141 -23.21 10.13 10.61
C SER A 141 -24.22 10.87 9.72
N PHE A 142 -24.86 10.21 8.76
CA PHE A 142 -25.89 10.85 7.91
C PHE A 142 -27.24 11.04 8.62
N SER A 143 -27.39 10.57 9.86
CA SER A 143 -28.57 10.82 10.69
C SER A 143 -28.55 12.23 11.30
N ALA A 144 -29.72 12.86 11.41
CA ALA A 144 -29.86 14.24 11.91
C ALA A 144 -29.31 14.45 13.33
N GLU A 145 -29.42 13.43 14.18
CA GLU A 145 -28.69 13.33 15.44
C GLU A 145 -27.77 12.12 15.37
N VAL A 146 -26.47 12.32 15.61
CA VAL A 146 -25.51 11.22 15.61
C VAL A 146 -25.68 10.35 16.85
N PRO A 147 -25.61 9.02 16.73
CA PRO A 147 -25.96 8.12 17.83
C PRO A 147 -25.02 8.25 19.05
N TRP A 148 -23.80 8.73 18.87
CA TRP A 148 -22.86 8.99 19.98
C TRP A 148 -23.00 10.39 20.61
N ALA A 149 -23.94 11.23 20.15
CA ALA A 149 -24.18 12.55 20.76
C ALA A 149 -24.99 12.48 22.06
N SER A 150 -25.68 11.38 22.35
CA SER A 150 -26.45 11.26 23.58
C SER A 150 -26.26 9.90 24.26
N CYS A 151 -26.40 9.90 25.59
CA CYS A 151 -26.34 8.67 26.37
C CYS A 151 -27.67 7.90 26.39
N ARG A 152 -28.64 8.21 25.50
CA ARG A 152 -30.00 7.61 25.48
C ARG A 152 -30.16 6.41 24.53
N ASN A 153 -29.12 5.61 24.35
CA ASN A 153 -29.17 4.42 23.49
C ASN A 153 -29.29 3.11 24.29
N ALA A 154 -29.79 2.07 23.64
CA ALA A 154 -29.98 0.74 24.23
C ALA A 154 -28.66 0.05 24.66
N TRP A 155 -27.52 0.46 24.09
CA TRP A 155 -26.20 -0.10 24.38
C TRP A 155 -25.44 0.65 25.49
N ASN A 156 -26.00 1.72 26.05
CA ASN A 156 -25.33 2.50 27.10
C ASN A 156 -25.57 1.90 28.49
N THR A 157 -24.52 1.87 29.30
CA THR A 157 -24.57 1.49 30.73
C THR A 157 -24.88 2.69 31.63
N ALA A 158 -25.20 2.42 32.90
CA ALA A 158 -25.55 3.45 33.88
C ALA A 158 -24.44 4.48 34.14
N ASP A 159 -23.17 4.14 33.86
CA ASP A 159 -22.01 5.02 34.00
C ASP A 159 -21.79 5.96 32.80
N ALA A 160 -22.67 5.91 31.79
CA ALA A 160 -22.53 6.74 30.59
C ALA A 160 -22.76 8.22 30.92
N ALA A 161 -21.67 8.99 31.00
CA ALA A 161 -21.70 10.43 31.18
C ALA A 161 -21.54 11.16 29.85
N PHE A 162 -22.46 12.06 29.54
CA PHE A 162 -22.32 12.97 28.40
C PHE A 162 -21.38 14.12 28.76
N PHE A 163 -20.32 14.31 27.97
CA PHE A 163 -19.40 15.42 28.15
C PHE A 163 -20.00 16.72 27.59
N SER A 164 -20.78 17.42 28.42
CA SER A 164 -21.23 18.78 28.13
C SER A 164 -20.07 19.74 28.41
N ARG A 165 -19.48 20.29 27.34
CA ARG A 165 -18.59 21.45 27.46
C ARG A 165 -19.49 22.69 27.56
N ALA A 166 -19.46 23.35 28.72
CA ALA A 166 -20.05 24.67 28.91
C ALA A 166 -19.45 25.70 27.95
#